data_AF-A0A1G3QBK7-F1
#
_entry.id   AF-A0A1G3QBK7-F1
#
_cell.length_a   1.000
_cell.length_b   1.000
_cell.length_c   1.000
_cell.angle_alpha   90.00
_cell.angle_beta   90.00
_cell.angle_gamma   90.00
#
_symmetry.space_group_name_H-M   'P 1'
#
loop_
_entity.id
_entity.type
_entity.pdbx_description
1 polymer ?
#
loop_
_entity_poly.entity_id
_entity_poly.type
_entity_poly.pdbx_seq_one_letter_code
_entity_poly.pdbx_strand_id
1 'polypeptide(L)'
;MYSAYIHIKTEAYMKASIVDLRYKMRDILKALDRNERVTILYHGKIKGVINPFNAAGSSRIREHPFFGMHKNEHMSVEKEMEKMRGGRTDDI
;
A
#
# COMPACT_ATOMS: atom_id res chain seq x y z
N MET A 1 7.95 0.27 14.24
CA MET A 1 7.73 -0.06 12.82
C MET A 1 6.58 -1.06 12.58
N TYR A 2 6.39 -2.10 13.41
CA TYR A 2 5.27 -3.05 13.24
C TYR A 2 3.86 -2.44 13.38
N SER A 3 3.69 -1.41 14.22
CA SER A 3 2.38 -0.78 14.46
C SER A 3 1.84 -0.06 13.21
N ALA A 4 2.68 0.69 12.49
CA ALA A 4 2.26 1.43 11.29
C ALA A 4 1.83 0.50 10.13
N TYR A 5 2.46 -0.68 10.02
CA TYR A 5 2.15 -1.66 8.97
C TYR A 5 0.77 -2.32 9.16
N ILE A 6 0.35 -2.47 10.42
CA ILE A 6 -1.01 -2.96 10.74
C ILE A 6 -2.04 -1.87 10.47
N HIS A 7 -1.75 -0.62 10.86
CA HIS A 7 -2.65 0.52 10.63
C HIS A 7 -2.91 0.79 9.14
N ILE A 8 -1.87 0.73 8.29
CA ILE A 8 -1.99 0.90 6.82
C ILE A 8 -2.87 -0.21 6.19
N LYS A 9 -2.91 -1.42 6.76
CA LYS A 9 -3.78 -2.51 6.25
C LYS A 9 -5.24 -2.42 6.72
N THR A 10 -5.55 -1.61 7.72
CA THR A 10 -6.87 -1.55 8.36
C THR A 10 -7.77 -0.39 7.90
N GLU A 11 -7.25 0.60 7.18
CA GLU A 11 -7.99 1.86 6.96
C GLU A 11 -9.04 1.85 5.83
N ALA A 12 -9.15 0.79 5.04
CA ALA A 12 -10.20 0.64 4.02
C ALA A 12 -10.98 -0.67 4.21
N TYR A 13 -11.79 -0.75 5.26
CA TYR A 13 -12.57 -1.95 5.59
C TYR A 13 -14.07 -1.71 5.42
N MET A 14 -14.63 -2.22 4.33
CA MET A 14 -16.06 -2.47 4.25
C MET A 14 -16.38 -3.77 5.00
N LYS A 15 -17.43 -3.78 5.83
CA LYS A 15 -17.98 -5.00 6.45
C LYS A 15 -19.34 -5.28 5.82
N ALA A 16 -19.54 -6.52 5.38
CA ALA A 16 -20.79 -6.95 4.76
C ALA A 16 -21.27 -8.25 5.41
N SER A 17 -22.55 -8.34 5.73
CA SER A 17 -23.18 -9.60 6.13
C SER A 17 -23.57 -10.45 4.92
N ILE A 18 -23.97 -11.70 5.16
CA ILE A 18 -24.56 -12.55 4.10
C ILE A 18 -25.82 -11.91 3.49
N VAL A 19 -26.58 -11.14 4.28
CA VAL A 19 -27.75 -10.41 3.77
C VAL A 19 -27.32 -9.28 2.84
N ASP A 20 -26.26 -8.55 3.18
CA ASP A 20 -25.71 -7.49 2.32
C ASP A 20 -25.12 -8.06 1.03
N LEU A 21 -24.50 -9.24 1.08
CA LEU A 21 -24.07 -9.98 -0.13
C LEU A 21 -25.23 -10.38 -1.03
N ARG A 22 -26.45 -10.50 -0.52
CA ARG A 22 -27.61 -10.80 -1.36
C ARG A 22 -28.21 -9.54 -1.99
N TYR A 23 -28.36 -8.48 -1.20
CA TYR A 23 -29.18 -7.33 -1.58
C TYR A 23 -28.39 -6.07 -1.93
N LYS A 24 -27.14 -5.94 -1.46
CA LYS A 24 -26.29 -4.75 -1.63
C LYS A 24 -25.03 -5.02 -2.44
N MET A 25 -25.10 -5.99 -3.36
CA MET A 25 -23.97 -6.35 -4.22
C MET A 25 -23.41 -5.17 -5.00
N ARG A 26 -24.26 -4.22 -5.42
CA ARG A 26 -23.81 -3.00 -6.11
C ARG A 26 -22.83 -2.19 -5.26
N ASP A 27 -23.10 -2.06 -3.97
CA ASP A 27 -22.25 -1.26 -3.08
C ASP A 27 -20.96 -2.01 -2.74
N ILE A 28 -21.03 -3.34 -2.65
CA ILE A 28 -19.86 -4.23 -2.50
C ILE A 28 -18.94 -4.12 -3.71
N LEU A 29 -19.49 -4.18 -4.93
CA LEU A 29 -18.71 -4.02 -6.16
C LEU A 29 -18.06 -2.63 -6.22
N LYS A 30 -18.79 -1.57 -5.89
CA LYS A 30 -18.23 -0.21 -5.82
C LYS A 30 -17.07 -0.09 -4.83
N ALA A 31 -17.13 -0.79 -3.69
CA ALA A 31 -16.02 -0.80 -2.74
C ALA A 31 -14.79 -1.51 -3.33
N LEU A 32 -15.00 -2.66 -3.99
CA LEU A 32 -13.93 -3.38 -4.69
C LEU A 32 -13.32 -2.56 -5.83
N ASP A 33 -14.13 -1.81 -6.59
CA ASP A 33 -13.64 -0.90 -7.64
C ASP A 33 -12.76 0.22 -7.08
N ARG A 34 -13.03 0.67 -5.85
CA ARG A 34 -12.21 1.65 -5.11
C ARG A 34 -10.98 1.02 -4.44
N ASN A 35 -10.66 -0.23 -4.74
CA ASN A 35 -9.57 -0.99 -4.13
C ASN A 35 -9.73 -1.16 -2.60
N GLU A 36 -10.96 -1.10 -2.11
CA GLU A 36 -11.28 -1.36 -0.70
C GLU A 36 -11.47 -2.86 -0.48
N ARG A 37 -11.07 -3.35 0.71
CA ARG A 37 -11.26 -4.74 1.10
C ARG A 37 -12.63 -4.93 1.74
N VAL A 38 -13.33 -5.99 1.36
CA VAL A 38 -14.66 -6.32 1.91
C VAL A 38 -14.57 -7.54 2.83
N THR A 39 -14.93 -7.37 4.09
CA THR A 39 -14.98 -8.46 5.08
C THR A 39 -16.36 -9.02 5.22
N ILE A 40 -16.48 -10.32 5.04
CA ILE A 40 -17.73 -11.05 5.14
C ILE A 40 -17.95 -11.49 6.58
N LEU A 41 -19.09 -11.10 7.13
CA LEU A 41 -19.56 -11.46 8.46
C LEU A 41 -20.75 -12.44 8.38
N TYR A 42 -20.78 -13.40 9.30
CA TYR A 42 -21.94 -14.24 9.56
C TYR A 42 -22.22 -14.25 11.06
N HIS A 43 -23.40 -13.76 11.46
CA HIS A 43 -23.78 -13.55 12.86
C HIS A 43 -22.67 -12.87 13.69
N GLY A 44 -22.11 -11.78 13.14
CA GLY A 44 -21.07 -10.99 13.80
C GLY A 44 -19.65 -11.60 13.76
N LYS A 45 -19.48 -12.83 13.25
CA LYS A 45 -18.18 -13.50 13.14
C LYS A 45 -17.60 -13.33 11.74
N ILE A 46 -16.30 -13.07 11.64
CA ILE A 46 -15.59 -13.02 10.36
C ILE A 46 -15.61 -14.41 9.73
N LYS A 47 -16.04 -14.49 8.47
CA LYS A 47 -16.05 -15.73 7.68
C LYS A 47 -15.10 -15.70 6.50
N GLY A 48 -14.80 -14.51 6.00
CA GLY A 48 -13.89 -14.38 4.87
C GLY A 48 -13.66 -12.92 4.49
N VAL A 49 -12.83 -12.76 3.47
CA VAL A 49 -12.42 -11.48 2.93
C VAL A 49 -12.46 -11.58 1.41
N ILE A 50 -13.10 -10.61 0.76
CA ILE A 50 -13.01 -10.40 -0.69
C ILE A 50 -11.96 -9.30 -0.89
N ASN A 51 -10.93 -9.63 -1.65
CA ASN A 51 -9.94 -8.65 -2.08
C ASN A 51 -10.29 -8.15 -3.48
N PRO A 52 -10.10 -6.84 -3.74
CA PRO A 52 -10.22 -6.29 -5.08
C PRO A 52 -9.20 -6.93 -6.02
N PHE A 53 -9.60 -7.12 -7.28
CA PHE A 53 -8.70 -7.62 -8.30
C PHE A 53 -7.81 -6.49 -8.79
N ASN A 54 -6.55 -6.47 -8.36
CA ASN A 54 -5.56 -5.55 -8.88
C ASN A 54 -4.91 -6.15 -10.14
N ALA A 55 -5.41 -5.73 -11.32
CA ALA A 55 -4.84 -6.10 -12.62
C ALA A 55 -3.44 -5.50 -12.85
N ALA A 56 -3.08 -4.45 -12.10
CA ALA A 56 -1.71 -4.01 -11.95
C ALA A 56 -0.99 -5.09 -11.11
N GLY A 57 -0.53 -6.14 -11.80
CA GLY A 57 0.41 -7.08 -11.23
C GLY A 57 1.48 -6.27 -10.53
N SER A 58 1.71 -6.55 -9.25
CA SER A 58 2.88 -6.02 -8.58
C SER A 58 4.07 -6.45 -9.42
N SER A 59 4.62 -5.58 -10.27
CA SER A 59 5.96 -5.77 -10.77
C SER A 59 6.79 -6.11 -9.56
N ARG A 60 7.61 -7.17 -9.64
CA ARG A 60 8.37 -7.57 -8.45
C ARG A 60 9.08 -6.32 -7.98
N ILE A 61 9.03 -6.01 -6.69
CA ILE A 61 9.64 -4.80 -6.15
C ILE A 61 11.10 -4.66 -6.62
N ARG A 62 11.78 -5.80 -6.84
CA ARG A 62 13.13 -5.92 -7.43
C ARG A 62 13.27 -5.41 -8.88
N GLU A 63 12.19 -5.39 -9.65
CA GLU A 63 12.14 -4.93 -11.04
C GLU A 63 11.89 -3.42 -11.14
N HIS A 64 11.62 -2.74 -10.02
CA HIS A 64 11.44 -1.30 -10.03
C HIS A 64 12.80 -0.60 -10.24
N PRO A 65 12.93 0.36 -11.20
CA PRO A 65 14.20 1.00 -11.57
C PRO A 65 14.99 1.66 -10.43
N PHE A 66 14.31 1.99 -9.33
CA PHE A 66 14.92 2.51 -8.11
C PHE A 66 15.81 1.48 -7.39
N PHE A 67 15.48 0.18 -7.46
CA PHE A 67 16.29 -0.85 -6.82
C PHE A 67 17.57 -1.08 -7.62
N GLY A 68 18.72 -0.77 -7.00
CA GLY A 68 20.03 -0.88 -7.63
C GLY A 68 20.47 0.36 -8.40
N MET A 69 19.76 1.50 -8.28
CA MET A 69 20.14 2.75 -8.94
C MET A 69 21.56 3.23 -8.56
N HIS A 70 22.02 2.95 -7.33
CA HIS A 70 23.35 3.31 -6.85
C HIS A 70 24.40 2.19 -7.01
N LYS A 71 24.12 1.14 -7.80
CA LYS A 71 25.05 -0.02 -7.95
C LYS A 71 26.40 0.39 -8.54
N ASN A 72 26.41 1.41 -9.40
CA ASN A 72 27.61 1.92 -10.06
C ASN A 72 28.08 3.26 -9.45
N GLU A 73 27.51 3.65 -8.31
CA GLU A 73 27.89 4.87 -7.63
C GLU A 73 29.20 4.63 -6.87
N HIS A 74 30.20 5.47 -7.12
CA HIS A 74 31.52 5.36 -6.50
C HIS A 74 31.71 6.33 -5.34
N MET A 75 30.76 7.24 -5.13
CA MET A 75 30.74 8.12 -3.97
C MET A 75 30.45 7.33 -2.70
N SER A 76 31.19 7.63 -1.63
CA SER A 76 30.87 7.08 -0.32
C SER A 76 29.61 7.77 0.22
N VAL A 77 28.89 7.05 1.09
CA VAL A 77 27.67 7.55 1.73
C VAL A 77 27.93 8.87 2.46
N GLU A 78 29.11 9.02 3.07
CA GLU A 78 29.49 10.23 3.80
C GLU A 78 29.57 11.45 2.87
N LYS A 79 30.23 11.31 1.72
CA LYS A 79 30.36 12.40 0.73
C LYS A 79 29.01 12.76 0.08
N GLU A 80 28.17 11.75 -0.16
CA GLU A 80 26.83 11.99 -0.71
C GLU A 80 25.94 12.71 0.32
N MET A 81 26.01 12.31 1.59
CA MET A 81 25.31 12.99 2.68
C MET A 81 25.83 14.41 2.92
N GLU A 82 27.14 14.64 2.82
CA GLU A 82 27.74 15.98 2.92
C GLU A 82 27.26 16.89 1.79
N LYS A 83 27.21 16.40 0.55
CA LYS A 83 26.66 17.13 -0.60
C LYS A 83 25.16 17.44 -0.44
N MET A 84 24.38 16.47 0.04
CA MET A 84 22.93 16.65 0.25
C MET A 84 22.62 17.60 1.42
N ARG A 85 23.44 17.59 2.47
CA ARG A 85 23.29 18.43 3.68
C ARG A 85 23.96 19.80 3.54
N GLY A 86 24.88 19.95 2.59
CA GLY A 86 25.53 21.21 2.25
C GLY A 86 24.54 22.20 1.63
N GLY A 87 23.75 22.85 2.47
CA GLY A 87 22.94 24.00 2.09
C GLY A 87 23.82 25.18 1.64
N ARG A 88 23.23 26.05 0.82
CA ARG A 88 23.86 27.19 0.13
C ARG A 88 24.74 28.04 1.06
N THR A 89 26.05 27.85 1.00
CA THR A 89 27.02 28.87 1.43
C THR A 89 27.72 29.39 0.18
N ASP A 90 27.01 30.23 -0.57
CA ASP A 90 27.57 31.15 -1.56
C ASP A 90 26.61 32.35 -1.61
N ASP A 91 26.62 33.16 -0.55
CA ASP A 91 26.08 34.52 -0.54
C ASP A 91 27.03 35.38 0.30
N ILE A 92 28.18 35.72 -0.30
CA ILE A 92 29.12 36.78 0.09
C ILE A 92 29.44 37.59 -1.16
#